data_AF-A0A7S2WW86-F1
#
_entry.id   AF-A0A7S2WW86-F1
#
_cell.length_a   1.000
_cell.length_b   1.000
_cell.length_c   1.000
_cell.angle_alpha   90.00
_cell.angle_beta   90.00
_cell.angle_gamma   90.00
#
_symmetry.space_group_name_H-M   'P 1'
#
loop_
_entity.id
_entity.type
_entity.pdbx_description
1 polymer ?
#
loop_
_entity_poly.entity_id
_entity_poly.type
_entity_poly.pdbx_seq_one_letter_code
_entity_poly.pdbx_strand_id
1 'polypeptide(L)'
;DLYCSSTCYDRASLSSSSSYVRRKLREIEKGVCQTCSLDCIKLVGALRAVKPKGKSALDLKEAVEERRKILYAYSETFSRRGFGALRERLLMQPIEGNAWQADHVVAVFQGGGCAGLDNMRTLCVCCHKEVTAEQAKLRARERRQRLGLDPNPPSTNRKANKRLKYQVVRRGSKRAKAKKHLSESEDTEEESQDHGPLHCEEEQEIHPTLRRRNRDKNRKGKYLSDSEDDSEDNSP
;
A
#
# COMPACT_ATOMS: atom_id res chain seq x y z
N ASP A 1 -18.61 24.26 6.84
CA ASP A 1 -17.78 23.36 6.01
C ASP A 1 -16.41 23.16 6.62
N LEU A 2 -15.81 21.98 6.48
CA LEU A 2 -14.50 21.66 7.05
C LEU A 2 -13.32 22.20 6.21
N TYR A 3 -13.59 22.65 4.98
CA TYR A 3 -12.59 23.07 3.99
C TYR A 3 -12.94 24.41 3.36
N CYS A 4 -11.91 25.17 3.01
CA CYS A 4 -12.03 26.52 2.45
C CYS A 4 -12.54 26.56 1.00
N SER A 5 -12.34 25.48 0.25
CA SER A 5 -12.60 25.36 -1.18
C SER A 5 -12.49 23.90 -1.62
N SER A 6 -12.91 23.60 -2.86
CA SER A 6 -12.69 22.30 -3.48
C SER A 6 -11.20 21.95 -3.58
N THR A 7 -10.34 22.92 -3.85
CA THR A 7 -8.89 22.73 -3.89
C THR A 7 -8.31 22.37 -2.52
N CYS A 8 -8.78 23.02 -1.45
CA CYS A 8 -8.45 22.69 -0.05
C CYS A 8 -8.86 21.23 0.26
N TYR A 9 -10.06 20.82 -0.16
CA TYR A 9 -10.56 19.45 0.00
C TYR A 9 -9.73 18.42 -0.78
N ASP A 10 -9.40 18.71 -2.04
CA ASP A 10 -8.65 17.81 -2.91
C ASP A 10 -7.25 17.57 -2.37
N ARG A 11 -6.54 18.61 -1.93
CA ARG A 11 -5.20 18.50 -1.32
C ARG A 11 -5.23 17.65 -0.04
N ALA A 12 -6.22 17.90 0.83
CA ALA A 12 -6.41 17.10 2.03
C ALA A 12 -6.77 15.64 1.70
N SER A 13 -7.56 15.41 0.66
CA SER A 13 -8.00 14.08 0.23
C SER A 13 -6.89 13.27 -0.44
N LEU A 14 -6.03 13.91 -1.24
CA LEU A 14 -4.87 13.26 -1.87
C LEU A 14 -3.86 12.74 -0.83
N SER A 15 -3.66 13.47 0.27
CA SER A 15 -2.75 13.06 1.34
C SER A 15 -3.33 12.01 2.30
N SER A 16 -4.66 11.95 2.45
CA SER A 16 -5.30 11.13 3.49
C SER A 16 -6.14 9.95 2.97
N SER A 17 -6.55 9.97 1.69
CA SER A 17 -7.49 9.00 1.14
C SER A 17 -6.97 8.28 -0.10
N SER A 18 -6.52 7.04 0.10
CA SER A 18 -6.11 6.16 -1.00
C SER A 18 -7.24 5.92 -2.00
N SER A 19 -8.49 5.83 -1.55
CA SER A 19 -9.65 5.66 -2.44
C SER A 19 -9.85 6.87 -3.36
N TYR A 20 -9.63 8.09 -2.85
CA TYR A 20 -9.71 9.32 -3.65
C TYR A 20 -8.61 9.35 -4.71
N VAL A 21 -7.35 9.07 -4.31
CA VAL A 21 -6.21 9.00 -5.23
C VAL A 21 -6.45 7.97 -6.33
N ARG A 22 -6.90 6.76 -5.97
CA ARG A 22 -7.21 5.71 -6.96
C ARG A 22 -8.30 6.15 -7.93
N ARG A 23 -9.33 6.86 -7.47
CA ARG A 23 -10.38 7.37 -8.36
C ARG A 23 -9.80 8.37 -9.37
N LYS A 24 -9.01 9.35 -8.91
CA LYS A 24 -8.38 10.35 -9.76
C LYS A 24 -7.39 9.75 -10.76
N LEU A 25 -6.55 8.81 -10.33
CA LEU A 25 -5.66 8.08 -11.25
C LEU A 25 -6.44 7.28 -12.29
N ARG A 26 -7.56 6.65 -11.90
CA ARG A 26 -8.42 5.93 -12.84
C ARG A 26 -9.03 6.85 -13.91
N GLU A 27 -9.37 8.09 -13.56
CA GLU A 27 -9.87 9.10 -14.51
C GLU A 27 -8.79 9.50 -15.53
N ILE A 28 -7.55 9.69 -15.08
CA ILE A 28 -6.44 10.19 -15.91
C ILE A 28 -5.78 9.06 -16.71
N GLU A 29 -5.32 8.01 -16.03
CA GLU A 29 -4.49 6.95 -16.59
C GLU A 29 -5.31 5.72 -17.00
N LYS A 30 -6.62 5.73 -16.75
CA LYS A 30 -7.56 4.67 -17.17
C LYS A 30 -7.15 3.28 -16.66
N GLY A 31 -6.44 3.21 -15.54
CA GLY A 31 -5.96 1.95 -14.95
C GLY A 31 -4.88 1.24 -15.77
N VAL A 32 -4.16 1.96 -16.64
CA VAL A 32 -3.02 1.43 -17.39
C VAL A 32 -1.75 1.53 -16.54
N CYS A 33 -1.01 0.43 -16.45
CA CYS A 33 0.26 0.39 -15.71
C CYS A 33 1.33 1.27 -16.38
N GLN A 34 1.89 2.25 -15.67
CA GLN A 34 2.94 3.14 -16.16
C GLN A 34 4.32 2.49 -16.31
N THR A 35 4.48 1.20 -15.98
CA THR A 35 5.74 0.46 -16.14
C THR A 35 5.68 -0.59 -17.24
N CYS A 36 4.60 -1.36 -17.33
CA CYS A 36 4.47 -2.45 -18.30
C CYS A 36 3.32 -2.26 -19.29
N SER A 37 2.64 -1.11 -19.26
CA SER A 37 1.54 -0.75 -20.17
C SER A 37 0.32 -1.67 -20.14
N LEU A 38 0.23 -2.56 -19.14
CA LEU A 38 -0.92 -3.44 -18.95
C LEU A 38 -2.18 -2.63 -18.58
N ASP A 39 -3.22 -2.74 -19.40
CA ASP A 39 -4.56 -2.24 -19.10
C ASP A 39 -5.24 -3.15 -18.07
N CYS A 40 -5.16 -2.75 -16.79
CA CYS A 40 -5.62 -3.56 -15.68
C CYS A 40 -7.15 -3.59 -15.57
N ILE A 41 -7.85 -2.57 -16.09
CA ILE A 41 -9.32 -2.51 -16.07
C ILE A 41 -9.88 -3.48 -17.11
N LYS A 42 -9.34 -3.46 -18.35
CA LYS A 42 -9.74 -4.42 -19.38
C LYS A 42 -9.45 -5.85 -18.96
N LEU A 43 -8.28 -6.10 -18.37
CA LEU A 43 -7.95 -7.41 -17.82
C LEU A 43 -9.00 -7.86 -16.79
N VAL A 44 -9.33 -7.01 -15.80
CA VAL A 44 -10.36 -7.34 -14.80
C VAL A 44 -11.72 -7.60 -15.45
N GLY A 45 -12.11 -6.82 -16.45
CA GLY A 45 -13.33 -7.04 -17.23
C GLY A 45 -13.36 -8.42 -17.89
N ALA A 46 -12.28 -8.78 -18.61
CA ALA A 46 -12.14 -10.07 -19.27
C ALA A 46 -12.20 -11.25 -18.27
N LEU A 47 -11.52 -11.13 -17.13
CA LEU A 47 -11.54 -12.15 -16.08
C LEU A 47 -12.93 -12.30 -15.42
N ARG A 48 -13.67 -11.18 -15.28
CA ARG A 48 -15.04 -11.17 -14.73
C ARG A 48 -16.08 -11.76 -15.66
N ALA A 49 -15.84 -11.72 -16.98
CA ALA A 49 -16.71 -12.32 -17.98
C ALA A 49 -16.74 -13.86 -17.84
N VAL A 50 -15.63 -14.46 -17.40
CA VAL A 50 -15.58 -15.88 -17.04
C VAL A 50 -16.27 -16.11 -15.70
N LYS A 51 -17.51 -16.62 -15.75
CA LYS A 51 -18.29 -17.02 -14.57
C LYS A 51 -18.09 -18.50 -14.26
N PRO A 52 -18.07 -18.89 -12.97
CA PRO A 52 -18.20 -20.30 -12.62
C PRO A 52 -19.58 -20.81 -13.05
N LYS A 53 -19.64 -22.05 -13.56
CA LYS A 53 -20.88 -22.69 -14.03
C LYS A 53 -21.88 -22.97 -12.90
N GLY A 54 -21.39 -22.98 -11.65
CA GLY A 54 -22.16 -23.22 -10.46
C GLY A 54 -21.48 -22.66 -9.22
N LYS A 55 -21.96 -23.06 -8.04
CA LYS A 55 -21.45 -22.59 -6.74
C LYS A 55 -20.43 -23.55 -6.11
N SER A 56 -20.12 -24.67 -6.77
CA SER A 56 -19.21 -25.66 -6.20
C SER A 56 -17.75 -25.21 -6.25
N ALA A 57 -16.90 -25.82 -5.42
CA ALA A 57 -15.46 -25.59 -5.47
C ALA A 57 -14.84 -26.03 -6.81
N LEU A 58 -15.41 -27.07 -7.44
CA LEU A 58 -14.98 -27.55 -8.76
C LEU A 58 -15.29 -26.52 -9.84
N ASP A 59 -16.50 -25.94 -9.85
CA ASP A 59 -16.89 -24.90 -10.81
C ASP A 59 -15.98 -23.67 -10.72
N LEU A 60 -15.63 -23.27 -9.49
CA LEU A 60 -14.70 -22.17 -9.26
C LEU A 60 -13.29 -22.49 -9.77
N LYS A 61 -12.82 -23.73 -9.54
CA LYS A 61 -11.51 -24.18 -10.00
C LYS A 61 -11.43 -24.20 -11.54
N GLU A 62 -12.47 -24.67 -12.22
CA GLU A 62 -12.57 -24.61 -13.68
C GLU A 62 -12.52 -23.16 -14.20
N ALA A 63 -13.30 -22.26 -13.60
CA ALA A 63 -13.32 -20.85 -13.98
C ALA A 63 -11.94 -20.18 -13.76
N VAL A 64 -11.25 -20.52 -12.68
CA VAL A 64 -9.90 -20.00 -12.37
C VAL A 64 -8.86 -20.47 -13.40
N GLU A 65 -8.96 -21.72 -13.88
CA GLU A 65 -8.08 -22.22 -14.93
C GLU A 65 -8.30 -21.47 -16.25
N GLU A 66 -9.56 -21.23 -16.62
CA GLU A 66 -9.88 -20.48 -17.84
C GLU A 66 -9.44 -19.01 -17.74
N ARG A 67 -9.69 -18.38 -16.60
CA ARG A 67 -9.16 -17.04 -16.27
C ARG A 67 -7.63 -16.98 -16.39
N ARG A 68 -6.92 -18.06 -16.04
CA ARG A 68 -5.45 -18.09 -16.13
C ARG A 68 -4.95 -18.00 -17.57
N LYS A 69 -5.63 -18.67 -18.52
CA LYS A 69 -5.31 -18.58 -19.94
C LYS A 69 -5.46 -17.14 -20.44
N ILE A 70 -6.57 -16.49 -20.08
CA ILE A 70 -6.82 -15.07 -20.40
C ILE A 70 -5.72 -14.18 -19.81
N LEU A 71 -5.38 -14.37 -18.53
CA LEU A 71 -4.35 -13.56 -17.86
C LEU A 71 -3.01 -13.63 -18.60
N TYR A 72 -2.60 -14.81 -19.05
CA TYR A 72 -1.34 -14.99 -19.76
C TYR A 72 -1.36 -14.43 -21.19
N ALA A 73 -2.53 -14.38 -21.84
CA ALA A 73 -2.69 -13.67 -23.10
C ALA A 73 -2.57 -12.14 -22.95
N TYR A 74 -2.99 -11.60 -21.80
CA TYR A 74 -2.92 -10.16 -21.51
C TYR A 74 -1.56 -9.70 -20.97
N SER A 75 -0.85 -10.54 -20.20
CA SER A 75 0.33 -10.09 -19.46
C SER A 75 1.35 -11.20 -19.22
N GLU A 76 2.52 -11.02 -19.82
CA GLU A 76 3.73 -11.79 -19.49
C GLU A 76 4.22 -11.51 -18.06
N THR A 77 3.98 -10.30 -17.54
CA THR A 77 4.43 -9.90 -16.19
C THR A 77 3.85 -10.84 -15.12
N PHE A 78 2.57 -11.21 -15.24
CA PHE A 78 1.94 -12.13 -14.30
C PHE A 78 2.43 -13.57 -14.42
N SER A 79 3.06 -13.96 -15.53
CA SER A 79 3.66 -15.29 -15.72
C SER A 79 5.00 -15.45 -14.98
N ARG A 80 5.71 -14.33 -14.73
CA ARG A 80 7.04 -14.34 -14.09
C ARG A 80 7.01 -14.97 -12.69
N ARG A 81 8.13 -15.63 -12.34
CA ARG A 81 8.33 -16.23 -11.01
C ARG A 81 8.29 -15.15 -9.93
N GLY A 82 7.70 -15.48 -8.78
CA GLY A 82 7.60 -14.56 -7.64
C GLY A 82 6.25 -13.82 -7.52
N PHE A 83 5.39 -13.91 -8.53
CA PHE A 83 4.05 -13.29 -8.51
C PHE A 83 2.89 -14.29 -8.30
N GLY A 84 3.17 -15.57 -8.02
CA GLY A 84 2.15 -16.61 -7.90
C GLY A 84 0.99 -16.29 -6.95
N ALA A 85 1.27 -15.73 -5.77
CA ALA A 85 0.22 -15.35 -4.82
C ALA A 85 -0.63 -14.15 -5.29
N LEU A 86 -0.05 -13.20 -6.03
CA LEU A 86 -0.79 -12.06 -6.59
C LEU A 86 -1.67 -12.52 -7.74
N ARG A 87 -1.10 -13.35 -8.62
CA ARG A 87 -1.81 -14.02 -9.71
C ARG A 87 -3.01 -14.80 -9.19
N GLU A 88 -2.81 -15.68 -8.21
CA GLU A 88 -3.89 -16.50 -7.66
C GLU A 88 -4.99 -15.63 -7.04
N ARG A 89 -4.62 -14.58 -6.29
CA ARG A 89 -5.59 -13.66 -5.72
C ARG A 89 -6.42 -12.95 -6.79
N LEU A 90 -5.80 -12.49 -7.87
CA LEU A 90 -6.50 -11.84 -8.99
C LEU A 90 -7.43 -12.81 -9.72
N LEU A 91 -7.00 -14.06 -9.95
CA LEU A 91 -7.81 -15.07 -10.61
C LEU A 91 -9.01 -15.49 -9.77
N MET A 92 -8.84 -15.63 -8.45
CA MET A 92 -9.91 -15.95 -7.51
C MET A 92 -10.90 -14.79 -7.36
N GLN A 93 -10.39 -13.56 -7.28
CA GLN A 93 -11.20 -12.34 -7.12
C GLN A 93 -10.74 -11.26 -8.11
N PRO A 94 -11.34 -11.24 -9.32
CA PRO A 94 -11.00 -10.27 -10.35
C PRO A 94 -11.64 -8.92 -10.00
N ILE A 95 -11.00 -8.18 -9.10
CA ILE A 95 -11.35 -6.82 -8.71
C ILE A 95 -10.17 -5.89 -9.00
N GLU A 96 -10.44 -4.61 -9.26
CA GLU A 96 -9.40 -3.63 -9.60
C GLU A 96 -8.29 -3.54 -8.54
N GLY A 97 -8.64 -3.67 -7.25
CA GLY A 97 -7.66 -3.68 -6.14
C GLY A 97 -6.66 -4.85 -6.19
N ASN A 98 -6.99 -5.95 -6.87
CA ASN A 98 -6.08 -7.07 -7.06
C ASN A 98 -5.29 -7.00 -8.38
N ALA A 99 -5.65 -6.07 -9.28
CA ALA A 99 -4.98 -5.89 -10.57
C ALA A 99 -3.96 -4.75 -10.54
N TRP A 100 -4.29 -3.64 -9.87
CA TRP A 100 -3.44 -2.44 -9.83
C TRP A 100 -3.50 -1.66 -8.50
N GLN A 101 -2.49 -0.83 -8.27
CA GLN A 101 -2.29 0.03 -7.10
C GLN A 101 -1.81 1.42 -7.52
N ALA A 102 -2.13 2.42 -6.69
CA ALA A 102 -1.54 3.76 -6.78
C ALA A 102 -0.17 3.73 -6.09
N ASP A 103 0.86 4.18 -6.80
CA ASP A 103 2.25 4.24 -6.33
C ASP A 103 2.76 5.67 -6.42
N HIS A 104 3.72 6.03 -5.55
CA HIS A 104 4.37 7.33 -5.65
C HIS A 104 5.53 7.24 -6.66
N VAL A 105 5.67 8.22 -7.55
CA VAL A 105 6.80 8.33 -8.48
C VAL A 105 8.10 8.54 -7.68
N VAL A 106 8.10 9.55 -6.80
CA VAL A 106 9.10 9.77 -5.74
C VAL A 106 8.59 9.15 -4.45
N ALA A 107 9.37 8.24 -3.86
CA ALA A 107 8.94 7.50 -2.68
C ALA A 107 8.75 8.41 -1.46
N VAL A 108 7.81 8.03 -0.57
CA VAL A 108 7.51 8.80 0.67
C VAL A 108 8.73 9.05 1.54
N PHE A 109 9.63 8.06 1.67
CA PHE A 109 10.83 8.20 2.51
C PHE A 109 11.87 9.16 1.93
N GLN A 110 11.71 9.57 0.67
CA GLN A 110 12.51 10.57 -0.03
C GLN A 110 11.79 11.92 -0.12
N GLY A 111 10.68 12.11 0.63
CA GLY A 111 9.91 13.36 0.63
C GLY A 111 8.67 13.35 -0.28
N GLY A 112 8.36 12.26 -0.99
CA GLY A 112 7.24 12.24 -1.94
C GLY A 112 5.83 12.18 -1.34
N GLY A 113 5.68 12.13 -0.01
CA GLY A 113 4.38 11.95 0.66
C GLY A 113 3.50 13.20 0.75
N CYS A 114 4.06 14.38 0.51
CA CYS A 114 3.33 15.66 0.51
C CYS A 114 2.99 16.15 -0.91
N ALA A 115 3.39 15.40 -1.93
CA ALA A 115 3.17 15.78 -3.32
C ALA A 115 1.71 15.51 -3.75
N GLY A 116 1.28 16.21 -4.79
CA GLY A 116 -0.05 16.09 -5.35
C GLY A 116 -0.21 14.83 -6.20
N LEU A 117 -1.24 14.84 -7.05
CA LEU A 117 -1.52 13.74 -7.97
C LEU A 117 -0.42 13.55 -9.03
N ASP A 118 0.38 14.58 -9.28
CA ASP A 118 1.55 14.60 -10.17
C ASP A 118 2.65 13.62 -9.74
N ASN A 119 2.77 13.37 -8.44
CA ASN A 119 3.70 12.37 -7.91
C ASN A 119 3.06 10.98 -7.77
N MET A 120 1.87 10.76 -8.32
CA MET A 120 1.19 9.47 -8.27
C MET A 120 1.19 8.82 -9.65
N ARG A 121 1.24 7.49 -9.67
CA ARG A 121 1.14 6.68 -10.89
C ARG A 121 0.39 5.38 -10.65
N THR A 122 -0.21 4.85 -11.70
CA THR A 122 -0.84 3.52 -11.69
C THR A 122 0.20 2.46 -11.98
N LEU A 123 0.30 1.46 -11.11
CA LEU A 123 1.09 0.26 -11.34
C LEU A 123 0.24 -1.00 -11.20
N CYS A 124 0.45 -1.99 -12.07
CA CYS A 124 -0.10 -3.32 -11.83
C CYS A 124 0.50 -3.91 -10.53
N VAL A 125 -0.19 -4.84 -9.89
CA VAL A 125 0.27 -5.40 -8.59
C VAL A 125 1.64 -6.06 -8.66
N CYS A 126 2.06 -6.58 -9.82
CA CYS A 126 3.39 -7.15 -10.01
C CYS A 126 4.48 -6.07 -10.01
N CYS A 127 4.32 -5.03 -10.84
CA CYS A 127 5.26 -3.90 -10.90
C CYS A 127 5.31 -3.16 -9.56
N HIS A 128 4.16 -2.93 -8.92
CA HIS A 128 4.11 -2.31 -7.59
C HIS A 128 4.89 -3.12 -6.55
N LYS A 129 4.83 -4.46 -6.60
CA LYS A 129 5.61 -5.33 -5.70
C LYS A 129 7.12 -5.19 -5.95
N GLU A 130 7.55 -5.08 -7.20
CA GLU A 130 8.96 -4.85 -7.54
C GLU A 130 9.45 -3.50 -7.02
N VAL A 131 8.71 -2.43 -7.28
CA VAL A 131 9.02 -1.08 -6.77
C VAL A 131 9.08 -1.07 -5.24
N THR A 132 8.10 -1.66 -4.56
CA THR A 132 8.09 -1.74 -3.10
C THR A 132 9.31 -2.49 -2.56
N ALA A 133 9.71 -3.58 -3.24
CA ALA A 133 10.88 -4.36 -2.84
C ALA A 133 12.17 -3.55 -3.02
N GLU A 134 12.31 -2.81 -4.11
CA GLU A 134 13.48 -1.97 -4.37
C GLU A 134 13.58 -0.81 -3.38
N GLN A 135 12.48 -0.09 -3.16
CA GLN A 135 12.41 0.95 -2.13
C GLN A 135 12.74 0.41 -0.73
N ALA A 136 12.33 -0.83 -0.40
CA ALA A 136 12.69 -1.45 0.87
C ALA A 136 14.21 -1.72 1.00
N LYS A 137 14.88 -2.10 -0.10
CA LYS A 137 16.34 -2.25 -0.12
C LYS A 137 17.03 -0.90 0.08
N LEU A 138 16.59 0.14 -0.63
CA LEU A 138 17.14 1.49 -0.51
C LEU A 138 17.02 2.02 0.93
N ARG A 139 15.82 1.93 1.52
CA ARG A 139 15.61 2.30 2.94
C ARG A 139 16.48 1.51 3.92
N ALA A 140 16.74 0.25 3.63
CA ALA A 140 17.64 -0.56 4.46
C ALA A 140 19.09 -0.11 4.31
N ARG A 141 19.52 0.22 3.09
CA ARG A 141 20.86 0.73 2.78
C ARG A 141 21.13 2.06 3.48
N GLU A 142 20.25 3.05 3.32
CA GLU A 142 20.39 4.37 3.93
C GLU A 142 20.44 4.29 5.46
N ARG A 143 19.58 3.46 6.06
CA ARG A 143 19.60 3.23 7.51
C ARG A 143 20.94 2.67 7.97
N ARG A 144 21.54 1.76 7.22
CA ARG A 144 22.84 1.16 7.57
C ARG A 144 23.96 2.20 7.46
N GLN A 145 23.95 3.01 6.40
CA GLN A 145 24.90 4.12 6.24
C GLN A 145 24.81 5.12 7.40
N ARG A 146 23.59 5.52 7.79
CA ARG A 146 23.38 6.40 8.96
C ARG A 146 23.91 5.81 10.27
N LEU A 147 23.95 4.48 10.38
CA LEU A 147 24.49 3.77 11.54
C LEU A 147 25.98 3.42 11.41
N GLY A 148 26.67 3.90 10.35
CA GLY A 148 28.07 3.55 10.09
C GLY A 148 28.30 2.08 9.74
N LEU A 149 27.26 1.34 9.34
CA LEU A 149 27.32 -0.07 8.96
C LEU A 149 27.47 -0.22 7.44
N ASP A 150 28.13 -1.31 6.99
CA ASP A 150 28.26 -1.65 5.57
C ASP A 150 26.90 -1.60 4.85
N PRO A 151 26.68 -0.74 3.83
CA PRO A 151 25.42 -0.59 3.11
C PRO A 151 24.95 -1.84 2.36
N ASN A 152 25.87 -2.73 1.96
CA ASN A 152 25.60 -3.89 1.11
C ASN A 152 26.14 -5.16 1.75
N PRO A 153 25.64 -5.55 2.94
CA PRO A 153 26.14 -6.73 3.60
C PRO A 153 25.85 -7.96 2.73
N PRO A 154 26.76 -8.94 2.67
CA PRO A 154 26.53 -10.17 1.94
C PRO A 154 25.23 -10.81 2.42
N SER A 155 24.47 -11.43 1.50
CA SER A 155 23.19 -12.06 1.85
C SER A 155 23.44 -13.20 2.82
N THR A 156 23.38 -12.92 4.12
CA THR A 156 23.58 -13.92 5.15
C THR A 156 22.50 -14.99 5.01
N ASN A 157 22.91 -16.25 5.07
CA ASN A 157 22.04 -17.39 4.80
C ASN A 157 20.71 -17.25 5.57
N ARG A 158 19.58 -17.25 4.85
CA ARG A 158 18.23 -17.07 5.38
C ARG A 158 17.92 -18.02 6.55
N LYS A 159 18.56 -19.21 6.56
CA LYS A 159 18.47 -20.19 7.66
C LYS A 159 19.13 -19.72 8.95
N ALA A 160 20.28 -19.03 8.88
CA ALA A 160 20.99 -18.47 10.03
C ALA A 160 20.19 -17.32 10.66
N ASN A 161 19.62 -16.42 9.84
CA ASN A 161 18.76 -15.33 10.32
C ASN A 161 17.47 -15.83 10.99
N LYS A 162 16.88 -16.94 10.53
CA LYS A 162 15.72 -17.56 11.19
C LYS A 162 16.07 -18.13 12.57
N ARG A 163 17.26 -18.74 12.73
CA ARG A 163 17.77 -19.25 14.02
C ARG A 163 18.10 -18.12 15.00
N LEU A 164 18.73 -17.05 14.52
CA LEU A 164 19.10 -15.89 15.35
C LEU A 164 17.84 -15.14 15.85
N LYS A 165 16.83 -14.96 14.99
CA LYS A 165 15.55 -14.34 15.36
C LYS A 165 14.81 -15.12 16.47
N TYR A 166 14.86 -16.46 16.43
CA TYR A 166 14.28 -17.31 17.49
C TYR A 166 15.07 -17.26 18.80
N GLN A 167 16.40 -17.09 18.75
CA GLN A 167 17.23 -16.97 19.96
C GLN A 167 17.10 -15.61 20.66
N VAL A 168 16.96 -14.51 19.91
CA VAL A 168 16.78 -13.16 20.48
C VAL A 168 15.43 -13.04 21.20
N VAL A 169 14.35 -13.62 20.65
CA VAL A 169 13.02 -13.66 21.31
C VAL A 169 13.08 -14.40 22.65
N ARG A 170 13.88 -15.47 22.75
CA ARG A 170 14.09 -16.22 24.01
C ARG A 170 14.90 -15.44 25.05
N ARG A 171 15.84 -14.59 24.64
CA ARG A 171 16.62 -13.72 25.55
C ARG A 171 15.82 -12.51 26.04
N GLY A 172 14.94 -11.95 25.20
CA GLY A 172 14.03 -10.87 25.59
C GLY A 172 13.02 -11.28 26.67
N SER A 173 12.55 -12.53 26.63
CA SER A 173 11.61 -13.05 27.63
C SER A 173 12.21 -13.26 29.02
N LYS A 174 13.55 -13.33 29.16
CA LYS A 174 14.23 -13.49 30.46
C LYS A 174 14.58 -12.15 31.14
N ARG A 175 14.53 -11.04 30.40
CA ARG A 175 14.91 -9.70 30.92
C ARG A 175 13.73 -8.94 31.57
N ALA A 176 12.50 -9.45 31.44
CA ALA A 176 11.29 -8.86 32.00
C ALA A 176 11.02 -9.20 33.50
N LYS A 177 11.96 -9.82 34.22
CA LYS A 177 11.76 -10.24 35.62
C LYS A 177 12.78 -9.72 36.65
N ALA A 178 13.62 -8.76 36.28
CA ALA A 178 14.52 -8.13 37.23
C ALA A 178 14.68 -6.65 36.92
N LYS A 179 13.97 -5.80 37.69
CA LYS A 179 14.41 -4.51 38.23
C LYS A 179 13.22 -3.79 38.88
N LYS A 180 13.02 -4.08 40.17
CA LYS A 180 12.44 -3.15 41.15
C LYS A 180 13.54 -2.97 42.20
N HIS A 181 14.26 -1.86 42.16
CA HIS A 181 14.69 -1.07 43.31
C HIS A 181 15.48 0.15 42.81
N LEU A 182 15.19 1.26 43.48
CA LEU A 182 15.49 2.67 43.23
C LEU A 182 16.82 3.07 43.89
N SER A 183 17.56 4.02 43.31
CA SER A 183 18.12 5.22 44.01
C SER A 183 18.96 6.10 43.08
N GLU A 184 19.01 7.38 43.44
CA GLU A 184 19.55 8.56 42.74
C GLU A 184 21.06 8.56 42.42
N SER A 185 21.47 9.33 41.40
CA SER A 185 22.39 10.50 41.52
C SER A 185 22.72 11.14 40.16
N GLU A 186 22.49 12.46 40.11
CA GLU A 186 23.28 13.59 39.57
C GLU A 186 23.89 13.57 38.14
N ASP A 187 23.36 14.52 37.36
CA ASP A 187 23.93 15.46 36.37
C ASP A 187 25.29 15.19 35.70
N THR A 188 25.27 15.25 34.37
CA THR A 188 26.23 16.02 33.56
C THR A 188 25.59 16.32 32.20
N GLU A 189 25.55 17.61 31.86
CA GLU A 189 25.12 18.15 30.58
C GLU A 189 26.15 17.78 29.50
N GLU A 190 25.70 17.19 28.39
CA GLU A 190 26.47 17.21 27.14
C GLU A 190 25.53 17.38 25.95
N GLU A 191 25.65 18.55 25.35
CA GLU A 191 24.98 19.06 24.18
C GLU A 191 25.33 18.20 22.96
N SER A 192 24.34 17.49 22.41
CA SER A 192 24.48 16.83 21.10
C SER A 192 23.35 17.29 20.19
N GLN A 193 23.74 17.95 19.10
CA GLN A 193 22.88 18.51 18.08
C GLN A 193 22.13 17.39 17.35
N ASP A 194 20.86 17.20 17.73
CA ASP A 194 19.89 16.36 17.03
C ASP A 194 19.39 17.10 15.79
N HIS A 195 19.91 16.74 14.62
CA HIS A 195 19.25 17.08 13.36
C HIS A 195 17.98 16.23 13.24
N GLY A 196 16.90 16.76 13.83
CA GLY A 196 15.55 16.26 13.70
C GLY A 196 15.11 16.17 12.22
N PRO A 197 14.08 15.36 11.92
CA PRO A 197 13.57 15.23 10.57
C PRO A 197 13.15 16.60 10.04
N LEU A 198 13.70 16.97 8.88
CA LEU A 198 13.41 18.18 8.11
C LEU A 198 11.90 18.47 8.15
N HIS A 199 11.58 19.47 8.96
CA HIS A 199 10.26 20.05 9.07
C HIS A 199 9.97 20.74 7.73
N CYS A 200 8.75 20.57 7.22
CA CYS A 200 8.27 21.41 6.13
C CYS A 200 8.24 22.85 6.62
N GLU A 201 9.18 23.67 6.16
CA GLU A 201 9.02 25.10 6.14
C GLU A 201 8.53 25.49 4.75
N GLU A 202 7.27 25.92 4.67
CA GLU A 202 6.93 27.15 3.95
C GLU A 202 5.54 27.63 4.39
N GLU A 203 5.61 28.77 5.07
CA GLU A 203 4.68 29.90 5.23
C GLU A 203 3.19 29.65 5.56
N GLN A 204 2.87 30.12 6.77
CA GLN A 204 1.58 30.26 7.43
C GLN A 204 0.72 31.27 6.66
N GLU A 205 -0.60 31.10 6.53
CA GLU A 205 -1.55 31.51 7.56
C GLU A 205 -2.71 30.51 7.72
N ILE A 206 -2.74 29.74 8.81
CA ILE A 206 -4.00 29.18 9.32
C ILE A 206 -3.97 29.16 10.85
N HIS A 207 -4.93 29.88 11.44
CA HIS A 207 -5.21 29.96 12.88
C HIS A 207 -5.44 28.56 13.50
N PRO A 208 -5.12 28.35 14.79
CA PRO A 208 -5.03 27.04 15.39
C PRO A 208 -6.40 26.53 15.86
N THR A 209 -6.71 25.26 15.61
CA THR A 209 -7.21 24.33 16.64
C THR A 209 -7.40 22.91 16.09
N LEU A 210 -7.16 21.94 16.98
CA LEU A 210 -7.50 20.51 16.93
C LEU A 210 -6.46 19.53 16.35
N ARG A 211 -5.49 19.25 17.24
CA ARG A 211 -4.68 18.02 17.26
C ARG A 211 -5.55 16.79 17.65
N ARG A 212 -5.38 15.72 16.86
CA ARG A 212 -5.53 14.28 17.18
C ARG A 212 -6.92 13.72 17.51
N ARG A 213 -7.37 12.73 16.73
CA ARG A 213 -7.63 11.34 17.20
C ARG A 213 -8.08 10.35 16.10
N ASN A 214 -7.77 9.08 16.38
CA ASN A 214 -8.31 7.80 15.85
C ASN A 214 -7.64 7.25 14.57
N ARG A 215 -6.95 6.11 14.51
CA ARG A 215 -6.93 4.84 15.28
C ARG A 215 -8.32 4.19 15.49
N ASP A 216 -8.49 3.03 14.84
CA ASP A 216 -9.47 1.97 15.09
C ASP A 216 -10.96 2.29 14.89
N LYS A 217 -11.51 2.00 13.70
CA LYS A 217 -12.87 1.43 13.54
C LYS A 217 -12.96 0.52 12.30
N ASN A 218 -12.55 -0.73 12.45
CA ASN A 218 -13.03 -1.83 11.62
C ASN A 218 -14.00 -2.67 12.48
N ARG A 219 -15.29 -2.32 12.49
CA ARG A 219 -16.35 -3.21 13.00
C ARG A 219 -17.76 -2.75 12.58
N LYS A 220 -18.35 -3.53 11.65
CA LYS A 220 -19.79 -3.84 11.46
C LYS A 220 -20.75 -2.75 10.93
N GLY A 221 -21.62 -3.19 10.02
CA GLY A 221 -22.82 -2.50 9.51
C GLY A 221 -23.00 -2.77 8.02
N LYS A 222 -23.45 -3.97 7.60
CA LYS A 222 -24.85 -4.38 7.42
C LYS A 222 -25.51 -3.60 6.28
N TYR A 223 -25.63 -4.28 5.13
CA TYR A 223 -26.41 -3.86 3.97
C TYR A 223 -27.85 -3.56 4.42
N LEU A 224 -28.28 -2.33 4.19
CA LEU A 224 -29.68 -1.97 4.07
C LEU A 224 -29.97 -1.85 2.58
N SER A 225 -31.03 -2.55 2.19
CA SER A 225 -31.76 -2.47 0.95
C SER A 225 -32.42 -1.11 0.82
N ASP A 226 -32.18 -0.41 -0.28
CA ASP A 226 -33.12 0.57 -0.80
C ASP A 226 -33.40 0.20 -2.27
N SER A 227 -34.64 -0.25 -2.42
CA SER A 227 -35.42 -0.31 -3.65
C SER A 227 -35.84 1.11 -4.02
N GLU A 228 -35.43 1.56 -5.20
CA GLU A 228 -36.13 2.65 -5.89
C GLU A 228 -36.53 2.11 -7.26
N ASP A 229 -37.85 1.92 -7.38
CA ASP A 229 -38.61 1.88 -8.62
C ASP A 229 -38.34 3.15 -9.43
N ASP A 230 -38.05 2.99 -10.71
CA ASP A 230 -38.39 4.00 -11.72
C ASP A 230 -38.86 3.26 -12.97
N SER A 231 -40.16 3.04 -13.00
CA SER A 231 -40.94 2.61 -14.16
C SER A 231 -41.39 3.84 -14.95
N GLU A 232 -41.13 3.77 -16.26
CA GLU A 232 -41.89 4.38 -17.36
C GLU A 232 -41.76 5.90 -17.56
N ASP A 233 -41.15 6.29 -18.69
CA ASP A 233 -41.92 6.63 -19.89
C ASP A 233 -41.00 6.67 -21.12
N ASN A 234 -41.33 5.88 -22.13
CA ASN A 234 -40.70 5.94 -23.44
C ASN A 234 -41.75 5.72 -24.53
N SER A 235 -41.80 6.73 -25.42
CA SER A 235 -42.16 6.71 -26.84
C SER A 235 -43.61 7.02 -27.23
N PRO A 236 -43.84 7.48 -28.48
CA PRO A 236 -42.88 7.95 -29.51
C PRO A 236 -42.91 9.47 -29.74
#